data_AF-A0A9P1DP48-F1
#
_entry.id   AF-A0A9P1DP48-F1
#
_cell.length_a   1.000
_cell.length_b   1.000
_cell.length_c   1.000
_cell.angle_alpha   90.00
_cell.angle_beta   90.00
_cell.angle_gamma   90.00
#
_symmetry.space_group_name_H-M   'P 1'
#
loop_
_entity.id
_entity.type
_entity.pdbx_description
1 polymer ?
#
loop_
_entity_poly.entity_id
_entity_poly.type
_entity_poly.pdbx_seq_one_letter_code
_entity_poly.pdbx_strand_id
1 'polypeptide(L)'
;MLTANSVSRLTMITAMVIAALVACVSIALPRTSFAQSTATEAERDFIERQMRELAESTEVIAKTDDGERVAQLVEHPIFRYSDQPRDIYNATLWAWQLDGRPVVLQKIEAGIDHNDNTTPRWTHCLTSFSEHRVDVNWDGGRRYQSRKPGIEYRKIDNGPVPSDRLFVRRRQMKQLASRFAATITIDPSTGKVQEMRPLTTPLMEYTVSSDAPADGKPPLPTGAVFALAANGTNPDAYLVIDLHEPRAGAATWHYGAARMTICGLDLRLDKQTVWSVPFVEPVPTPFENWTFYYSVRDLQPK
;
A
#
# COMPACT_ATOMS: atom_id res chain seq x y z
N MET A 1 66.78 -27.55 -45.45
CA MET A 1 65.96 -28.74 -45.76
C MET A 1 64.50 -28.33 -45.63
N LEU A 2 63.89 -28.06 -46.78
CA LEU A 2 62.50 -27.63 -46.96
C LEU A 2 61.87 -28.63 -47.94
N THR A 3 60.83 -29.32 -47.53
CA THR A 3 59.90 -30.06 -48.39
C THR A 3 58.50 -29.84 -47.83
N ALA A 4 57.63 -29.16 -48.57
CA ALA A 4 56.63 -29.76 -49.48
C ALA A 4 55.37 -30.17 -48.68
N ASN A 5 54.11 -29.83 -49.01
CA ASN A 5 53.48 -29.63 -50.30
C ASN A 5 52.16 -28.86 -50.16
N SER A 6 51.87 -28.09 -51.21
CA SER A 6 50.56 -27.61 -51.64
C SER A 6 49.76 -28.72 -52.35
N VAL A 7 48.55 -28.38 -52.85
CA VAL A 7 47.55 -29.17 -53.62
C VAL A 7 46.44 -29.70 -52.70
N SER A 8 45.15 -29.41 -52.87
CA SER A 8 44.36 -29.02 -54.05
C SER A 8 43.06 -28.31 -53.63
N ARG A 9 42.67 -27.31 -54.41
CA ARG A 9 41.33 -26.70 -54.40
C ARG A 9 40.35 -27.62 -55.13
N LEU A 10 39.07 -27.46 -54.76
CA LEU A 10 37.90 -27.61 -55.63
C LEU A 10 37.37 -29.04 -55.87
N THR A 11 36.53 -29.50 -54.94
CA THR A 11 35.32 -30.24 -55.31
C THR A 11 34.12 -29.45 -54.80
N MET A 12 33.34 -28.98 -55.76
CA MET A 12 32.14 -28.17 -55.65
C MET A 12 31.02 -28.89 -54.87
N ILE A 13 30.27 -28.10 -54.10
CA ILE A 13 28.80 -28.03 -54.11
C ILE A 13 28.10 -29.40 -54.02
N THR A 14 27.72 -29.83 -52.80
CA THR A 14 26.41 -30.43 -52.44
C THR A 14 26.44 -30.78 -50.94
N ALA A 15 26.34 -29.79 -50.05
CA ALA A 15 26.00 -30.01 -48.63
C ALA A 15 25.41 -28.75 -47.96
N MET A 16 24.85 -27.83 -48.76
CA MET A 16 23.83 -26.90 -48.29
C MET A 16 22.49 -27.57 -48.62
N VAL A 17 21.72 -28.01 -47.61
CA VAL A 17 20.23 -28.09 -47.59
C VAL A 17 19.67 -28.94 -46.41
N ILE A 18 20.44 -29.72 -45.65
CA ILE A 18 19.87 -30.50 -44.52
C ILE A 18 20.55 -30.17 -43.19
N ALA A 19 20.32 -28.95 -42.69
CA ALA A 19 20.47 -28.61 -41.26
C ALA A 19 19.58 -27.40 -40.89
N ALA A 20 18.45 -27.26 -41.57
CA ALA A 20 17.41 -26.28 -41.29
C ALA A 20 16.11 -27.03 -40.93
N LEU A 21 16.15 -27.83 -39.86
CA LEU A 21 14.97 -28.53 -39.32
C LEU A 21 15.23 -29.08 -37.91
N VAL A 22 15.92 -28.32 -37.06
CA VAL A 22 15.62 -28.35 -35.62
C VAL A 22 14.85 -27.07 -35.36
N ALA A 23 13.59 -27.11 -35.80
CA ALA A 23 12.60 -26.14 -35.37
C ALA A 23 12.60 -26.18 -33.84
N CYS A 24 13.09 -25.11 -33.23
CA CYS A 24 12.77 -24.74 -31.86
C CYS A 24 11.25 -24.61 -31.75
N VAL A 25 10.58 -25.75 -31.64
CA VAL A 25 9.22 -25.87 -31.11
C VAL A 25 9.38 -25.68 -29.61
N SER A 26 9.73 -24.44 -29.23
CA SER A 26 9.37 -23.92 -27.93
C SER A 26 7.85 -23.87 -27.97
N ILE A 27 7.22 -24.97 -27.54
CA ILE A 27 5.84 -24.95 -27.09
C ILE A 27 5.88 -24.00 -25.91
N ALA A 28 5.68 -22.71 -26.20
CA ALA A 28 5.13 -21.79 -25.24
C ALA A 28 3.78 -22.40 -24.91
N LEU A 29 3.77 -23.29 -23.92
CA LEU A 29 2.54 -23.62 -23.22
C LEU A 29 1.97 -22.26 -22.89
N PRO A 30 0.77 -21.91 -23.39
CA PRO A 30 0.13 -20.70 -22.94
C PRO A 30 0.12 -20.85 -21.43
N ARG A 31 0.89 -20.00 -20.72
CA ARG A 31 0.59 -19.73 -19.33
C ARG A 31 -0.86 -19.37 -19.41
N THR A 32 -1.70 -20.26 -18.88
CA THR A 32 -3.13 -20.05 -18.78
C THR A 32 -3.21 -18.72 -18.06
N SER A 33 -3.40 -17.66 -18.85
CA SER A 33 -3.74 -16.35 -18.35
C SER A 33 -4.99 -16.69 -17.58
N PHE A 34 -4.90 -16.72 -16.25
CA PHE A 34 -6.05 -16.98 -15.41
C PHE A 34 -7.12 -16.05 -15.94
N ALA A 35 -8.14 -16.66 -16.54
CA ALA A 35 -9.27 -15.95 -17.07
C ALA A 35 -9.73 -15.09 -15.91
N GLN A 36 -9.77 -13.77 -16.15
CA GLN A 36 -10.34 -12.78 -15.26
C GLN A 36 -11.45 -13.44 -14.47
N SER A 37 -11.20 -13.72 -13.18
CA SER A 37 -12.13 -14.47 -12.34
C SER A 37 -13.50 -13.83 -12.55
N THR A 38 -14.39 -14.55 -13.22
CA THR A 38 -15.77 -14.13 -13.43
C THR A 38 -16.52 -14.39 -12.13
N ALA A 39 -15.95 -13.93 -11.02
CA ALA A 39 -16.64 -13.90 -9.75
C ALA A 39 -17.97 -13.21 -10.02
N THR A 40 -19.04 -13.94 -9.75
CA THR A 40 -20.39 -13.45 -9.89
C THR A 40 -20.56 -12.22 -8.99
N GLU A 41 -21.53 -11.37 -9.33
CA GLU A 41 -21.88 -10.23 -8.48
C GLU A 41 -22.21 -10.69 -7.05
N ALA A 42 -22.89 -11.83 -6.91
CA ALA A 42 -23.21 -12.43 -5.62
C ALA A 42 -21.97 -12.83 -4.79
N GLU A 43 -20.93 -13.39 -5.42
CA GLU A 43 -19.67 -13.72 -4.74
C GLU A 43 -18.93 -12.46 -4.29
N ARG A 44 -18.88 -11.43 -5.15
CA ARG A 44 -18.27 -10.13 -4.78
C ARG A 44 -18.99 -9.50 -3.60
N ASP A 45 -20.31 -9.46 -3.63
CA ASP A 45 -21.13 -8.91 -2.54
C ASP A 45 -20.96 -9.71 -1.25
N PHE A 46 -20.83 -11.04 -1.35
CA PHE A 46 -20.55 -11.91 -0.20
C PHE A 46 -19.19 -11.58 0.43
N ILE A 47 -18.13 -11.51 -0.38
CA ILE A 47 -16.78 -11.15 0.08
C ILE A 47 -16.77 -9.75 0.69
N GLU A 48 -17.45 -8.77 0.09
CA GLU A 48 -17.52 -7.42 0.62
C GLU A 48 -18.24 -7.33 1.97
N ARG A 49 -19.32 -8.09 2.16
CA ARG A 49 -19.98 -8.21 3.48
C ARG A 49 -19.04 -8.80 4.52
N GLN A 50 -18.31 -9.85 4.17
CA GLN A 50 -17.31 -10.46 5.06
C GLN A 50 -16.20 -9.47 5.44
N MET A 51 -15.70 -8.67 4.49
CA MET A 51 -14.71 -7.62 4.78
C MET A 51 -15.25 -6.55 5.72
N ARG A 52 -16.51 -6.14 5.53
CA ARG A 52 -17.19 -5.19 6.41
C ARG A 52 -17.32 -5.74 7.83
N GLU A 53 -17.83 -6.96 7.99
CA GLU A 53 -17.97 -7.62 9.29
C GLU A 53 -16.63 -7.67 10.04
N LEU A 54 -15.54 -7.99 9.33
CA LEU A 54 -14.19 -8.01 9.88
C LEU A 54 -13.68 -6.63 10.31
N ALA A 55 -14.03 -5.57 9.59
CA ALA A 55 -13.67 -4.21 9.97
C ALA A 55 -14.51 -3.75 11.18
N GLU A 56 -15.82 -4.00 11.17
CA GLU A 56 -16.76 -3.62 12.23
C GLU A 56 -16.46 -4.32 13.56
N SER A 57 -15.87 -5.52 13.53
CA SER A 57 -15.44 -6.24 14.73
C SER A 57 -14.04 -5.90 15.22
N THR A 58 -13.32 -5.00 14.53
CA THR A 58 -12.01 -4.53 14.97
C THR A 58 -12.16 -3.32 15.89
N GLU A 59 -11.69 -3.46 17.13
CA GLU A 59 -11.58 -2.35 18.09
C GLU A 59 -10.17 -1.76 18.08
N VAL A 60 -10.08 -0.44 17.96
CA VAL A 60 -8.81 0.31 17.99
C VAL A 60 -8.81 1.29 19.15
N ILE A 61 -7.80 1.21 20.01
CA ILE A 61 -7.63 2.04 21.19
C ILE A 61 -6.32 2.81 21.07
N ALA A 62 -6.35 4.15 21.05
CA ALA A 62 -5.14 4.97 21.11
C ALA A 62 -4.79 5.35 22.55
N LYS A 63 -3.49 5.30 22.88
CA LYS A 63 -2.94 5.67 24.20
C LYS A 63 -2.49 7.14 24.18
N THR A 64 -3.44 8.06 24.21
CA THR A 64 -3.19 9.51 24.16
C THR A 64 -2.65 10.06 25.48
N ASP A 65 -2.21 11.32 25.50
CA ASP A 65 -1.73 11.98 26.72
C ASP A 65 -2.85 12.13 27.79
N ASP A 66 -4.11 12.24 27.34
CA ASP A 66 -5.30 12.30 28.20
C ASP A 66 -5.85 10.90 28.60
N GLY A 67 -5.13 9.84 28.23
CA GLY A 67 -5.50 8.44 28.51
C GLY A 67 -5.93 7.66 27.28
N GLU A 68 -6.68 6.58 27.50
CA GLU A 68 -7.09 5.67 26.43
C GLU A 68 -8.37 6.17 25.74
N ARG A 69 -8.35 6.19 24.40
CA ARG A 69 -9.50 6.61 23.58
C ARG A 69 -9.79 5.58 22.49
N VAL A 70 -11.05 5.20 22.37
CA VAL A 70 -11.52 4.29 21.31
C VAL A 70 -11.69 5.06 20.01
N ALA A 71 -10.98 4.64 18.96
CA ALA A 71 -11.07 5.23 17.64
C ALA A 71 -12.32 4.71 16.90
N GLN A 72 -12.98 5.59 16.17
CA GLN A 72 -14.22 5.31 15.44
C GLN A 72 -13.91 4.81 14.04
N LEU A 73 -14.53 3.69 13.64
CA LEU A 73 -14.47 3.17 12.28
C LEU A 73 -15.15 4.15 11.31
N VAL A 74 -14.48 4.43 10.19
CA VAL A 74 -15.11 5.10 9.03
C VAL A 74 -16.15 4.15 8.41
N GLU A 75 -17.38 4.65 8.22
CA GLU A 75 -18.56 3.87 7.84
C GLU A 75 -18.38 3.00 6.57
N HIS A 76 -17.54 3.45 5.64
CA HIS A 76 -17.29 2.80 4.36
C HIS A 76 -15.79 2.60 4.14
N PRO A 77 -15.38 1.58 3.37
CA PRO A 77 -13.99 1.42 3.02
C PRO A 77 -13.51 2.65 2.25
N ILE A 78 -12.37 3.20 2.67
CA ILE A 78 -11.76 4.39 2.04
C ILE A 78 -11.14 4.05 0.68
N PHE A 79 -10.92 2.77 0.39
CA PHE A 79 -10.40 2.32 -0.89
C PHE A 79 -10.75 0.85 -1.18
N ARG A 80 -10.90 0.52 -2.46
CA ARG A 80 -11.08 -0.85 -2.96
C ARG A 80 -10.07 -1.12 -4.06
N TYR A 81 -9.51 -2.33 -4.10
CA TYR A 81 -8.56 -2.74 -5.13
C TYR A 81 -8.51 -4.26 -5.31
N SER A 82 -7.76 -4.67 -6.33
CA SER A 82 -7.29 -6.04 -6.54
C SER A 82 -5.81 -6.01 -6.89
N ASP A 83 -5.10 -7.09 -6.64
CA ASP A 83 -3.68 -7.24 -6.94
C ASP A 83 -3.38 -8.65 -7.45
N GLN A 84 -3.62 -8.85 -8.74
CA GLN A 84 -3.46 -10.14 -9.42
C GLN A 84 -2.04 -10.72 -9.28
N PRO A 85 -0.95 -9.92 -9.42
CA PRO A 85 0.41 -10.42 -9.14
C PRO A 85 0.62 -11.01 -7.73
N ARG A 86 -0.23 -10.66 -6.77
CA ARG A 86 -0.21 -11.18 -5.39
C ARG A 86 -1.39 -12.11 -5.07
N ASP A 87 -2.10 -12.60 -6.10
CA ASP A 87 -3.29 -13.45 -5.98
C ASP A 87 -4.36 -12.89 -5.03
N ILE A 88 -4.50 -11.55 -5.03
CA ILE A 88 -5.56 -10.82 -4.31
C ILE A 88 -6.61 -10.42 -5.34
N TYR A 89 -7.77 -11.07 -5.30
CA TYR A 89 -8.86 -10.77 -6.24
C TYR A 89 -9.79 -9.67 -5.72
N ASN A 90 -9.91 -9.49 -4.41
CA ASN A 90 -10.70 -8.41 -3.82
C ASN A 90 -10.04 -7.90 -2.53
N ALA A 91 -10.06 -6.61 -2.31
CA ALA A 91 -9.52 -5.99 -1.12
C ALA A 91 -10.24 -4.68 -0.77
N THR A 92 -10.37 -4.43 0.53
CA THR A 92 -10.85 -3.17 1.09
C THR A 92 -9.81 -2.57 2.03
N LEU A 93 -9.74 -1.23 2.04
CA LEU A 93 -8.96 -0.46 3.00
C LEU A 93 -9.90 0.31 3.91
N TRP A 94 -9.71 0.17 5.21
CA TRP A 94 -10.52 0.79 6.26
C TRP A 94 -9.68 1.74 7.10
N ALA A 95 -10.34 2.71 7.73
CA ALA A 95 -9.71 3.69 8.60
C ALA A 95 -10.46 3.79 9.92
N TRP A 96 -9.71 3.99 11.01
CA TRP A 96 -10.22 4.36 12.32
C TRP A 96 -9.73 5.76 12.65
N GLN A 97 -10.59 6.60 13.23
CA GLN A 97 -10.32 8.01 13.49
C GLN A 97 -10.54 8.39 14.96
N LEU A 98 -9.76 9.35 15.44
CA LEU A 98 -10.05 10.11 16.66
C LEU A 98 -10.20 11.57 16.29
N ASP A 99 -11.33 12.17 16.65
CA ASP A 99 -11.68 13.57 16.34
C ASP A 99 -11.49 13.92 14.86
N GLY A 100 -11.77 12.97 13.96
CA GLY A 100 -11.60 13.09 12.51
C GLY A 100 -10.19 12.78 11.99
N ARG A 101 -9.15 12.73 12.83
CA ARG A 101 -7.78 12.36 12.42
C ARG A 101 -7.64 10.84 12.31
N PRO A 102 -7.07 10.28 11.21
CA PRO A 102 -6.82 8.84 11.10
C PRO A 102 -5.77 8.38 12.10
N VAL A 103 -6.07 7.27 12.79
CA VAL A 103 -5.26 6.65 13.84
C VAL A 103 -4.68 5.32 13.35
N VAL A 104 -5.44 4.58 12.56
CA VAL A 104 -5.04 3.28 12.00
C VAL A 104 -5.65 3.14 10.60
N LEU A 105 -4.90 2.52 9.68
CA LEU A 105 -5.45 1.95 8.45
C LEU A 105 -5.32 0.42 8.47
N GLN A 106 -6.32 -0.28 7.92
CA GLN A 106 -6.30 -1.73 7.77
C GLN A 106 -6.73 -2.16 6.37
N LYS A 107 -5.90 -2.97 5.72
CA LYS A 107 -6.28 -3.77 4.57
C LYS A 107 -6.94 -5.06 5.03
N ILE A 108 -8.00 -5.43 4.34
CA ILE A 108 -8.59 -6.76 4.40
C ILE A 108 -8.63 -7.27 2.97
N GLU A 109 -7.81 -8.27 2.67
CA GLU A 109 -7.58 -8.77 1.33
C GLU A 109 -8.03 -10.23 1.26
N ALA A 110 -8.87 -10.53 0.27
CA ALA A 110 -9.32 -11.87 -0.05
C ALA A 110 -8.52 -12.38 -1.26
N GLY A 111 -7.85 -13.51 -1.07
CA GLY A 111 -6.98 -14.16 -2.04
C GLY A 111 -7.04 -15.67 -1.95
N ILE A 112 -6.13 -16.31 -2.68
CA ILE A 112 -5.83 -17.75 -2.57
C ILE A 112 -4.39 -17.91 -2.09
N ASP A 113 -4.10 -19.02 -1.41
CA ASP A 113 -2.74 -19.31 -0.98
C ASP A 113 -1.85 -19.64 -2.18
N HIS A 114 -0.69 -18.98 -2.26
CA HIS A 114 0.25 -19.18 -3.37
C HIS A 114 0.84 -20.59 -3.43
N ASN A 115 0.88 -21.31 -2.30
CA ASN A 115 1.55 -22.59 -2.23
C ASN A 115 0.70 -23.73 -2.83
N ASP A 116 -0.62 -23.66 -2.65
CA ASP A 116 -1.54 -24.71 -3.12
C ASP A 116 -2.56 -24.23 -4.17
N ASN A 117 -2.64 -22.91 -4.42
CA ASN A 117 -3.51 -22.28 -5.40
C ASN A 117 -5.00 -22.67 -5.28
N THR A 118 -5.42 -23.13 -4.10
CA THR A 118 -6.76 -23.68 -3.86
C THR A 118 -7.35 -23.25 -2.52
N THR A 119 -6.51 -23.00 -1.51
CA THR A 119 -6.97 -22.62 -0.18
C THR A 119 -7.31 -21.13 -0.12
N PRO A 120 -8.53 -20.76 0.30
CA PRO A 120 -8.88 -19.38 0.63
C PRO A 120 -7.91 -18.76 1.64
N ARG A 121 -7.39 -17.58 1.32
CA ARG A 121 -6.51 -16.84 2.21
C ARG A 121 -7.03 -15.42 2.40
N TRP A 122 -7.23 -15.05 3.66
CA TRP A 122 -7.57 -13.68 4.05
C TRP A 122 -6.36 -13.03 4.70
N THR A 123 -5.88 -11.94 4.11
CA THR A 123 -4.76 -11.17 4.66
C THR A 123 -5.31 -9.94 5.37
N HIS A 124 -4.89 -9.78 6.62
CA HIS A 124 -5.13 -8.57 7.39
C HIS A 124 -3.79 -7.86 7.51
N CYS A 125 -3.71 -6.61 7.07
CA CYS A 125 -2.51 -5.80 7.22
C CYS A 125 -2.90 -4.46 7.83
N LEU A 126 -2.28 -4.11 8.95
CA LEU A 126 -2.63 -2.94 9.74
C LEU A 126 -1.40 -2.07 9.93
N THR A 127 -1.56 -0.76 9.82
CA THR A 127 -0.51 0.20 10.15
C THR A 127 -1.07 1.34 10.97
N SER A 128 -0.33 1.74 12.00
CA SER A 128 -0.67 2.87 12.84
C SER A 128 -0.31 4.19 12.14
N PHE A 129 -1.22 5.15 12.23
CA PHE A 129 -1.08 6.56 11.83
C PHE A 129 -1.10 7.48 13.05
N SER A 130 -1.17 6.93 14.26
CA SER A 130 -1.23 7.68 15.49
C SER A 130 0.13 8.28 15.86
N GLU A 131 0.13 9.50 16.40
CA GLU A 131 1.30 10.09 17.08
C GLU A 131 1.57 9.43 18.45
N HIS A 132 0.68 8.54 18.87
CA HIS A 132 0.80 7.73 20.08
C HIS A 132 0.76 6.23 19.75
N ARG A 133 0.96 5.40 20.77
CA ARG A 133 0.75 3.95 20.63
C ARG A 133 -0.74 3.63 20.49
N VAL A 134 -1.03 2.57 19.76
CA VAL A 134 -2.35 1.95 19.60
C VAL A 134 -2.33 0.50 20.09
N ASP A 135 -3.47 0.08 20.64
CA ASP A 135 -3.85 -1.31 20.87
C ASP A 135 -4.99 -1.65 19.91
N VAL A 136 -4.98 -2.86 19.36
CA VAL A 136 -5.99 -3.34 18.42
C VAL A 136 -6.46 -4.72 18.86
N ASN A 137 -7.77 -4.89 18.98
CA ASN A 137 -8.42 -6.16 19.25
C ASN A 137 -9.23 -6.56 18.02
N TRP A 138 -9.01 -7.79 17.55
CA TRP A 138 -9.87 -8.42 16.55
C TRP A 138 -10.70 -9.52 17.19
N ASP A 139 -11.76 -9.93 16.51
CA ASP A 139 -12.51 -11.13 16.86
C ASP A 139 -11.62 -12.37 17.03
N GLY A 140 -12.10 -13.32 17.85
CA GLY A 140 -11.36 -14.53 18.17
C GLY A 140 -10.17 -14.31 19.14
N GLY A 141 -10.12 -13.14 19.79
CA GLY A 141 -9.15 -12.84 20.85
C GLY A 141 -7.76 -12.48 20.35
N ARG A 142 -7.58 -12.27 19.04
CA ARG A 142 -6.30 -11.78 18.49
C ARG A 142 -6.09 -10.33 18.90
N ARG A 143 -4.87 -10.01 19.33
CA ARG A 143 -4.49 -8.66 19.79
C ARG A 143 -3.19 -8.20 19.17
N TYR A 144 -3.07 -6.90 18.98
CA TYR A 144 -1.85 -6.20 18.59
C TYR A 144 -1.66 -4.98 19.49
N GLN A 145 -0.42 -4.75 19.93
CA GLN A 145 -0.03 -3.53 20.63
C GLN A 145 1.19 -2.96 19.94
N SER A 146 1.03 -1.75 19.42
CA SER A 146 2.17 -1.03 18.86
C SER A 146 3.18 -0.69 19.96
N ARG A 147 4.47 -0.77 19.62
CA ARG A 147 5.58 -0.47 20.51
C ARG A 147 6.03 0.99 20.40
N LYS A 148 5.67 1.67 19.31
CA LYS A 148 5.99 3.08 19.02
C LYS A 148 4.80 3.77 18.34
N PRO A 149 4.78 5.12 18.31
CA PRO A 149 3.91 5.87 17.41
C PRO A 149 3.94 5.35 15.97
N GLY A 150 2.80 5.45 15.30
CA GLY A 150 2.59 5.10 13.91
C GLY A 150 3.29 6.03 12.94
N ILE A 151 3.21 7.33 13.23
CA ILE A 151 3.69 8.39 12.35
C ILE A 151 4.49 9.42 13.14
N GLU A 152 5.44 10.04 12.46
CA GLU A 152 6.17 11.21 12.92
C GLU A 152 5.94 12.32 11.89
N TYR A 153 5.41 13.46 12.34
CA TYR A 153 5.18 14.61 11.46
C TYR A 153 6.40 15.50 11.39
N ARG A 154 6.78 15.87 10.17
CA ARG A 154 7.88 16.78 9.88
C ARG A 154 7.40 17.93 9.02
N LYS A 155 7.86 19.14 9.33
CA LYS A 155 7.51 20.33 8.57
C LYS A 155 7.97 20.21 7.12
N ILE A 156 7.12 20.65 6.18
CA ILE A 156 7.50 20.79 4.78
C ILE A 156 8.10 22.18 4.59
N ASP A 157 9.41 22.22 4.38
CA ASP A 157 10.09 23.48 4.08
C ASP A 157 9.63 24.05 2.74
N ASN A 158 9.51 25.38 2.71
CA ASN A 158 9.00 26.15 1.58
C ASN A 158 7.60 25.71 1.11
N GLY A 159 6.78 25.17 2.01
CA GLY A 159 5.36 24.92 1.75
C GLY A 159 4.58 26.22 1.50
N PRO A 160 3.52 26.21 0.67
CA PRO A 160 2.69 27.39 0.46
C PRO A 160 1.96 27.75 1.76
N VAL A 161 1.66 29.04 1.96
CA VAL A 161 0.78 29.46 3.07
C VAL A 161 -0.57 28.74 2.93
N PRO A 162 -1.06 28.03 3.96
CA PRO A 162 -2.34 27.33 3.91
C PRO A 162 -3.49 28.27 3.54
N SER A 163 -4.25 27.95 2.50
CA SER A 163 -5.37 28.80 2.06
C SER A 163 -6.63 28.54 2.89
N ASP A 164 -7.37 29.59 3.22
CA ASP A 164 -8.71 29.56 3.82
C ASP A 164 -9.83 29.12 2.84
N ARG A 165 -9.51 28.84 1.57
CA ARG A 165 -10.47 28.41 0.56
C ARG A 165 -10.35 26.91 0.29
N LEU A 166 -11.44 26.17 0.49
CA LEU A 166 -11.52 24.70 0.36
C LEU A 166 -10.84 24.15 -0.92
N PHE A 167 -11.20 24.67 -2.09
CA PHE A 167 -10.64 24.19 -3.36
C PHE A 167 -9.12 24.44 -3.45
N VAL A 168 -8.66 25.60 -2.98
CA VAL A 168 -7.23 25.95 -2.99
C VAL A 168 -6.48 25.08 -1.98
N ARG A 169 -7.05 24.84 -0.80
CA ARG A 169 -6.52 23.95 0.25
C ARG A 169 -6.29 22.52 -0.28
N ARG A 170 -7.29 21.95 -0.94
CA ARG A 170 -7.17 20.62 -1.60
C ARG A 170 -6.08 20.60 -2.67
N ARG A 171 -6.01 21.64 -3.49
CA ARG A 171 -4.95 21.77 -4.52
C ARG A 171 -3.58 21.85 -3.88
N GLN A 172 -3.41 22.60 -2.79
CA GLN A 172 -2.16 22.68 -2.04
C GLN A 172 -1.71 21.31 -1.53
N MET A 173 -2.60 20.53 -0.89
CA MET A 173 -2.26 19.17 -0.42
C MET A 173 -1.79 18.26 -1.57
N LYS A 174 -2.49 18.29 -2.72
CA LYS A 174 -2.08 17.53 -3.90
C LYS A 174 -0.74 17.99 -4.48
N GLN A 175 -0.51 19.29 -4.54
CA GLN A 175 0.76 19.87 -5.00
C GLN A 175 1.92 19.46 -4.08
N LEU A 176 1.71 19.51 -2.77
CA LEU A 176 2.68 19.06 -1.78
C LEU A 176 2.97 17.57 -1.91
N ALA A 177 1.94 16.73 -1.99
CA ALA A 177 2.11 15.29 -2.20
C ALA A 177 2.87 14.97 -3.49
N SER A 178 2.67 15.74 -4.57
CA SER A 178 3.37 15.52 -5.84
C SER A 178 4.88 15.82 -5.81
N ARG A 179 5.40 16.47 -4.75
CA ARG A 179 6.85 16.66 -4.53
C ARG A 179 7.54 15.40 -4.01
N PHE A 180 6.75 14.43 -3.54
CA PHE A 180 7.29 13.17 -3.02
C PHE A 180 7.45 12.13 -4.12
N ALA A 181 8.53 11.38 -4.04
CA ALA A 181 8.77 10.18 -4.84
C ALA A 181 9.15 9.03 -3.90
N ALA A 182 8.74 7.81 -4.21
CA ALA A 182 9.06 6.65 -3.38
C ALA A 182 9.57 5.50 -4.22
N THR A 183 10.41 4.67 -3.62
CA THR A 183 10.89 3.41 -4.20
C THR A 183 10.64 2.26 -3.24
N ILE A 184 10.36 1.08 -3.79
CA ILE A 184 10.19 -0.17 -3.04
C ILE A 184 11.27 -1.17 -3.43
N THR A 185 11.94 -1.74 -2.43
CA THR A 185 12.90 -2.83 -2.60
C THR A 185 12.18 -4.16 -2.44
N ILE A 186 11.92 -4.81 -3.58
CA ILE A 186 11.14 -6.06 -3.67
C ILE A 186 11.97 -7.32 -3.47
N ASP A 187 13.28 -7.25 -3.72
CA ASP A 187 14.21 -8.34 -3.43
C ASP A 187 15.54 -7.75 -2.92
N PRO A 188 15.83 -7.86 -1.61
CA PRO A 188 17.04 -7.31 -1.03
C PRO A 188 18.30 -8.07 -1.46
N SER A 189 18.18 -9.33 -1.92
CA SER A 189 19.34 -10.14 -2.32
C SER A 189 19.90 -9.72 -3.68
N THR A 190 19.03 -9.27 -4.58
CA THR A 190 19.40 -8.75 -5.92
C THR A 190 19.46 -7.23 -5.97
N GLY A 191 19.01 -6.54 -4.92
CA GLY A 191 18.87 -5.09 -4.90
C GLY A 191 17.80 -4.59 -5.87
N LYS A 192 16.80 -5.42 -6.19
CA LYS A 192 15.75 -5.06 -7.15
C LYS A 192 14.83 -4.02 -6.54
N VAL A 193 14.82 -2.83 -7.14
CA VAL A 193 14.01 -1.68 -6.74
C VAL A 193 12.98 -1.34 -7.82
N GLN A 194 11.80 -0.88 -7.41
CA GLN A 194 10.77 -0.35 -8.29
C GLN A 194 10.34 1.05 -7.82
N GLU A 195 10.15 1.97 -8.77
CA GLU A 195 9.57 3.28 -8.48
C GLU A 195 8.08 3.13 -8.13
N MET A 196 7.65 3.87 -7.11
CA MET A 196 6.27 3.94 -6.68
C MET A 196 5.69 5.28 -7.10
N ARG A 197 4.41 5.27 -7.43
CA ARG A 197 3.66 6.50 -7.72
C ARG A 197 2.60 6.74 -6.64
N PRO A 198 2.34 8.00 -6.27
CA PRO A 198 1.15 8.31 -5.51
C PRO A 198 -0.10 8.01 -6.36
N LEU A 199 -1.16 7.55 -5.71
CA LEU A 199 -2.48 7.56 -6.33
C LEU A 199 -2.94 9.01 -6.52
N THR A 200 -3.60 9.28 -7.64
CA THR A 200 -3.99 10.64 -8.06
C THR A 200 -5.03 11.28 -7.15
N THR A 201 -5.84 10.45 -6.49
CA THR A 201 -6.86 10.84 -5.53
C THR A 201 -6.40 10.44 -4.14
N PRO A 202 -6.48 11.33 -3.13
CA PRO A 202 -6.28 10.94 -1.74
C PRO A 202 -7.21 9.78 -1.38
N LEU A 203 -6.75 8.86 -0.55
CA LEU A 203 -7.60 7.80 0.01
C LEU A 203 -8.67 8.40 0.91
N MET A 204 -8.32 9.46 1.64
CA MET A 204 -9.23 10.23 2.47
C MET A 204 -8.70 11.64 2.68
N GLU A 205 -9.63 12.57 2.83
CA GLU A 205 -9.39 13.90 3.39
C GLU A 205 -10.06 13.94 4.75
N TYR A 206 -9.47 14.65 5.71
CA TYR A 206 -10.05 14.76 7.04
C TYR A 206 -9.92 16.17 7.61
N THR A 207 -10.80 16.46 8.56
CA THR A 207 -10.79 17.66 9.40
C THR A 207 -10.77 17.25 10.85
N VAL A 208 -9.96 17.91 11.67
CA VAL A 208 -10.00 17.72 13.13
C VAL A 208 -11.19 18.48 13.71
N SER A 209 -11.95 17.82 14.60
CA SER A 209 -13.28 18.26 15.07
C SER A 209 -13.35 19.66 15.71
N SER A 210 -12.22 20.27 16.08
CA SER A 210 -12.18 21.65 16.58
C SER A 210 -12.59 22.69 15.53
N ASP A 211 -12.66 22.32 14.25
CA ASP A 211 -12.67 23.29 13.13
C ASP A 211 -14.00 23.34 12.37
N ALA A 212 -15.10 22.84 12.95
CA ALA A 212 -16.43 22.93 12.33
C ALA A 212 -16.88 24.41 12.25
N PRO A 213 -17.08 25.00 11.06
CA PRO A 213 -17.42 26.41 10.94
C PRO A 213 -18.78 26.72 11.55
N ALA A 214 -18.85 27.74 12.40
CA ALA A 214 -20.11 28.21 12.98
C ALA A 214 -21.09 28.77 11.93
N ASP A 215 -20.62 29.04 10.71
CA ASP A 215 -21.38 29.68 9.63
C ASP A 215 -22.02 28.70 8.63
N GLY A 216 -22.00 27.39 8.93
CA GLY A 216 -22.61 26.36 8.09
C GLY A 216 -21.86 26.04 6.80
N LYS A 217 -20.65 26.60 6.60
CA LYS A 217 -19.76 26.18 5.51
C LYS A 217 -19.20 24.78 5.77
N PRO A 218 -18.87 24.01 4.72
CA PRO A 218 -18.15 22.76 4.91
C PRO A 218 -16.80 23.04 5.59
N PRO A 219 -16.40 22.21 6.57
CA PRO A 219 -15.11 22.36 7.23
C PRO A 219 -13.96 22.27 6.22
N LEU A 220 -12.89 23.01 6.47
CA LEU A 220 -11.68 22.91 5.67
C LEU A 220 -10.92 21.64 6.08
N PRO A 221 -10.40 20.85 5.11
CA PRO A 221 -9.57 19.71 5.46
C PRO A 221 -8.27 20.19 6.11
N THR A 222 -7.96 19.57 7.24
CA THR A 222 -6.70 19.73 7.96
C THR A 222 -5.65 18.78 7.41
N GLY A 223 -6.05 17.67 6.78
CA GLY A 223 -5.09 16.77 6.15
C GLY A 223 -5.69 15.84 5.10
N ALA A 224 -4.79 15.12 4.43
CA ALA A 224 -5.12 14.12 3.44
C ALA A 224 -4.11 12.97 3.45
N VAL A 225 -4.61 11.75 3.24
CA VAL A 225 -3.80 10.53 3.12
C VAL A 225 -3.70 10.13 1.65
N PHE A 226 -2.48 9.90 1.18
CA PHE A 226 -2.16 9.44 -0.16
C PHE A 226 -1.55 8.04 -0.09
N ALA A 227 -2.03 7.13 -0.94
CA ALA A 227 -1.44 5.83 -1.15
C ALA A 227 -0.28 5.94 -2.15
N LEU A 228 0.80 5.20 -1.89
CA LEU A 228 1.90 4.97 -2.82
C LEU A 228 1.87 3.50 -3.24
N ALA A 229 1.83 3.25 -4.55
CA ALA A 229 1.79 1.90 -5.10
C ALA A 229 2.87 1.74 -6.19
N ALA A 230 3.50 0.57 -6.23
CA ALA A 230 4.52 0.26 -7.23
C ALA A 230 3.88 -0.32 -8.50
N ASN A 231 3.11 -1.39 -8.35
CA ASN A 231 2.36 -2.04 -9.42
C ASN A 231 0.86 -2.01 -9.09
N GLY A 232 0.02 -1.71 -10.08
CA GLY A 232 -1.43 -1.62 -9.88
C GLY A 232 -1.82 -0.50 -8.90
N THR A 233 -2.65 -0.85 -7.91
CA THR A 233 -3.21 0.08 -6.93
C THR A 233 -3.08 -0.39 -5.48
N ASN A 234 -2.47 -1.56 -5.21
CA ASN A 234 -2.21 -2.02 -3.85
C ASN A 234 -1.20 -1.08 -3.16
N PRO A 235 -1.60 -0.37 -2.10
CA PRO A 235 -0.73 0.62 -1.47
C PRO A 235 0.28 -0.04 -0.54
N ASP A 236 1.58 0.03 -0.82
CA ASP A 236 2.62 -0.51 0.07
C ASP A 236 3.10 0.52 1.11
N ALA A 237 2.91 1.81 0.79
CA ALA A 237 3.26 2.93 1.65
C ALA A 237 2.19 4.02 1.60
N TYR A 238 2.20 4.88 2.62
CA TYR A 238 1.28 5.99 2.74
C TYR A 238 2.01 7.27 3.07
N LEU A 239 1.54 8.37 2.50
CA LEU A 239 1.97 9.73 2.76
C LEU A 239 0.80 10.51 3.34
N VAL A 240 1.01 11.16 4.47
CA VAL A 240 0.06 12.11 5.05
C VAL A 240 0.58 13.51 4.76
N ILE A 241 -0.29 14.39 4.27
CA ILE A 241 -0.05 15.84 4.27
C ILE A 241 -0.99 16.43 5.30
N ASP A 242 -0.42 17.07 6.32
CA ASP A 242 -1.16 17.56 7.48
C ASP A 242 -0.90 19.03 7.76
N LEU A 243 -1.92 19.74 8.20
CA LEU A 243 -1.83 21.11 8.64
C LEU A 243 -1.68 21.13 10.16
N HIS A 244 -0.58 21.71 10.62
CA HIS A 244 -0.37 21.96 12.04
C HIS A 244 -0.55 23.44 12.33
N GLU A 245 -1.45 23.75 13.25
CA GLU A 245 -1.71 25.10 13.74
C GLU A 245 -1.11 25.23 15.14
N PRO A 246 0.07 25.85 15.29
CA PRO A 246 0.65 26.04 16.61
C PRO A 246 -0.20 27.02 17.42
N ARG A 247 -0.18 26.89 18.76
CA ARG A 247 -0.87 27.85 19.67
C ARG A 247 -0.50 29.31 19.41
N ALA A 248 0.74 29.56 18.94
CA ALA A 248 1.20 30.85 18.49
C ALA A 248 1.99 30.68 17.19
N GLY A 249 1.62 31.42 16.14
CA GLY A 249 2.30 31.40 14.84
C GLY A 249 1.36 31.11 13.67
N ALA A 250 1.92 31.09 12.47
CA ALA A 250 1.19 30.73 11.27
C ALA A 250 1.04 29.21 11.16
N ALA A 251 -0.12 28.76 10.67
CA ALA A 251 -0.33 27.37 10.29
C ALA A 251 0.70 26.93 9.24
N THR A 252 1.21 25.70 9.37
CA THR A 252 2.23 25.17 8.46
C THR A 252 1.94 23.74 8.05
N TRP A 253 2.33 23.41 6.83
CA TRP A 253 2.20 22.06 6.29
C TRP A 253 3.30 21.15 6.81
N HIS A 254 2.88 19.94 7.17
CA HIS A 254 3.70 18.84 7.63
C HIS A 254 3.43 17.62 6.74
N TYR A 255 4.36 16.68 6.78
CA TYR A 255 4.19 15.36 6.20
C TYR A 255 4.51 14.28 7.22
N GLY A 256 3.91 13.11 7.03
CA GLY A 256 4.28 11.89 7.72
C GLY A 256 4.20 10.70 6.76
N ALA A 257 4.92 9.63 7.08
CA ALA A 257 4.96 8.43 6.27
C ALA A 257 4.75 7.17 7.11
N ALA A 258 4.03 6.20 6.54
CA ALA A 258 3.79 4.90 7.15
C ALA A 258 3.96 3.78 6.11
N ARG A 259 4.42 2.61 6.57
CA ARG A 259 4.51 1.39 5.73
C ARG A 259 3.38 0.44 6.02
N MET A 260 3.01 -0.37 5.02
CA MET A 260 2.13 -1.52 5.19
C MET A 260 2.56 -2.62 4.21
N THR A 261 3.84 -2.98 4.31
CA THR A 261 4.52 -3.95 3.46
C THR A 261 5.76 -4.48 4.19
N ILE A 262 6.18 -5.68 3.81
CA ILE A 262 7.46 -6.27 4.23
C ILE A 262 8.65 -5.71 3.45
N CYS A 263 8.41 -5.09 2.29
CA CYS A 263 9.46 -4.58 1.43
C CYS A 263 10.19 -3.39 2.06
N GLY A 264 11.43 -3.16 1.61
CA GLY A 264 12.13 -1.92 1.93
C GLY A 264 11.48 -0.75 1.21
N LEU A 265 11.42 0.41 1.85
CA LEU A 265 10.88 1.63 1.24
C LEU A 265 11.82 2.79 1.48
N ASP A 266 11.98 3.62 0.46
CA ASP A 266 12.61 4.94 0.56
C ASP A 266 11.64 6.00 0.02
N LEU A 267 11.38 7.02 0.83
CA LEU A 267 10.57 8.17 0.47
C LEU A 267 11.48 9.39 0.36
N ARG A 268 11.37 10.09 -0.76
CA ARG A 268 12.13 11.29 -1.10
C ARG A 268 11.20 12.49 -1.20
N LEU A 269 11.64 13.63 -0.69
CA LEU A 269 11.05 14.95 -0.92
C LEU A 269 12.08 15.79 -1.68
N ASP A 270 11.73 16.29 -2.86
CA ASP A 270 12.62 17.11 -3.71
C ASP A 270 14.02 16.50 -3.89
N LYS A 271 14.06 15.17 -4.16
CA LYS A 271 15.26 14.34 -4.36
C LYS A 271 16.04 13.95 -3.09
N GLN A 272 15.71 14.51 -1.93
CA GLN A 272 16.34 14.11 -0.67
C GLN A 272 15.54 12.98 -0.01
N THR A 273 16.20 11.89 0.38
CA THR A 273 15.57 10.84 1.21
C THR A 273 15.21 11.42 2.57
N VAL A 274 13.92 11.36 2.90
CA VAL A 274 13.38 11.90 4.15
C VAL A 274 12.84 10.81 5.08
N TRP A 275 12.54 9.62 4.56
CA TRP A 275 12.10 8.50 5.37
C TRP A 275 12.47 7.19 4.66
N SER A 276 12.97 6.22 5.44
CA SER A 276 13.38 4.92 4.93
C SER A 276 13.08 3.84 5.95
N VAL A 277 12.71 2.67 5.47
CA VAL A 277 12.50 1.46 6.28
C VAL A 277 13.09 0.25 5.56
N PRO A 278 13.76 -0.66 6.26
CA PRO A 278 14.37 -1.82 5.62
C PRO A 278 13.31 -2.86 5.25
N PHE A 279 13.69 -3.72 4.30
CA PHE A 279 13.00 -4.99 4.06
C PHE A 279 13.01 -5.82 5.36
N VAL A 280 11.92 -6.52 5.63
CA VAL A 280 11.80 -7.46 6.75
C VAL A 280 11.34 -8.82 6.23
N GLU A 281 11.73 -9.89 6.91
CA GLU A 281 11.30 -11.22 6.53
C GLU A 281 9.76 -11.36 6.56
N PRO A 282 9.16 -12.13 5.65
CA PRO A 282 7.72 -12.31 5.50
C PRO A 282 7.09 -13.18 6.60
N VAL A 283 7.42 -12.93 7.86
CA VAL A 283 6.88 -13.65 9.01
C VAL A 283 5.69 -12.85 9.57
N PRO A 284 4.51 -13.46 9.77
CA PRO A 284 3.33 -12.78 10.30
C PRO A 284 3.52 -12.50 11.80
N THR A 285 4.25 -11.43 12.10
CA THR A 285 4.64 -11.03 13.45
C THR A 285 4.22 -9.57 13.75
N PRO A 286 4.02 -9.19 15.01
CA PRO A 286 3.87 -7.80 15.41
C PRO A 286 5.17 -6.99 15.18
N PHE A 287 5.14 -6.04 14.26
CA PHE A 287 6.22 -5.04 14.12
C PHE A 287 5.94 -3.83 15.04
N GLU A 288 6.85 -2.87 15.05
CA GLU A 288 6.80 -1.75 16.00
C GLU A 288 5.51 -0.93 15.92
N ASN A 289 5.01 -0.68 14.71
CA ASN A 289 3.86 0.19 14.46
C ASN A 289 2.93 -0.33 13.34
N TRP A 290 3.18 -1.54 12.85
CA TRP A 290 2.36 -2.21 11.86
C TRP A 290 2.37 -3.73 12.12
N THR A 291 1.43 -4.46 11.54
CA THR A 291 1.41 -5.93 11.60
C THR A 291 0.64 -6.50 10.42
N PHE A 292 0.83 -7.78 10.15
CA PHE A 292 -0.06 -8.52 9.28
C PHE A 292 -0.25 -9.95 9.79
N TYR A 293 -1.37 -10.56 9.43
CA TYR A 293 -1.64 -11.97 9.68
C TYR A 293 -2.60 -12.53 8.64
N TYR A 294 -2.65 -13.86 8.58
CA TYR A 294 -3.58 -14.59 7.74
C TYR A 294 -4.71 -15.20 8.57
N SER A 295 -5.88 -15.29 7.97
CA SER A 295 -7.01 -16.08 8.46
C SER A 295 -7.62 -16.89 7.31
N VAL A 296 -8.46 -17.87 7.65
CA VAL A 296 -9.18 -18.71 6.69
C VAL A 296 -10.67 -18.41 6.86
N ARG A 297 -11.34 -18.09 5.75
CA ARG A 297 -12.80 -17.96 5.64
C ARG A 297 -13.23 -18.38 4.24
N ASP A 298 -14.47 -18.85 4.14
CA ASP A 298 -15.09 -19.20 2.87
C ASP A 298 -15.12 -17.99 1.93
N LEU A 299 -14.92 -18.21 0.62
CA LEU A 299 -14.96 -17.16 -0.42
C LEU A 299 -16.30 -17.13 -1.16
N GLN A 300 -17.15 -18.11 -0.89
CA GLN A 300 -18.43 -18.30 -1.54
C GLN A 300 -19.50 -18.49 -0.46
N PRO A 301 -20.74 -18.03 -0.71
CA PRO A 301 -21.87 -18.40 0.13
C PRO A 301 -22.07 -19.91 0.12
N LYS A 302 -22.55 -20.46 1.24
CA LYS A 302 -22.94 -21.87 1.34
C LYS A 302 -24.27 -22.15 0.65
#